data_AF-A0AA41WQ79-F1
#
_entry.id   AF-A0AA41WQ79-F1
#
_cell.length_a   1.000
_cell.length_b   1.000
_cell.length_c   1.000
_cell.angle_alpha   90.00
_cell.angle_beta   90.00
_cell.angle_gamma   90.00
#
_symmetry.space_group_name_H-M   'P 1'
#
loop_
_entity.id
_entity.type
_entity.pdbx_description
1 polymer ?
#
loop_
_entity_poly.entity_id
_entity_poly.type
_entity_poly.pdbx_seq_one_letter_code
_entity_poly.pdbx_strand_id
1 'polypeptide(L)'
;MNRNISNAAFLAIALVLLALSDAWAQPENNPWEPSPVGTCVKDFERYLIGEREKNEELVVYRERTKIKSEQKKYFWVWDGTPSRNPSRLLYEVRGKRGCVILFMPCADATDFKMGGGGSLPAVVTSETQPLPNSLGGYASIVVTYFFDKNLGRYGRVPSFCERKTNAGVAEVDCMGAFE
;
A
#
# COMPACT_ATOMS: atom_id res chain seq x y z
N MET A 1 60.38 12.62 -12.79
CA MET A 1 60.12 11.41 -11.97
C MET A 1 58.85 11.62 -11.15
N ASN A 2 57.93 10.68 -11.29
CA ASN A 2 56.48 10.80 -11.07
C ASN A 2 56.06 10.81 -9.59
N ARG A 3 55.70 11.98 -9.04
CA ARG A 3 55.04 12.07 -7.71
C ARG A 3 53.56 12.49 -7.77
N ASN A 4 53.02 12.82 -8.94
CA ASN A 4 51.65 13.33 -9.08
C ASN A 4 50.58 12.25 -9.36
N ILE A 5 50.98 10.99 -9.60
CA ILE A 5 50.04 9.91 -9.93
C ILE A 5 49.43 9.27 -8.65
N SER A 6 50.08 9.40 -7.49
CA SER A 6 49.67 8.68 -6.28
C SER A 6 48.43 9.26 -5.58
N ASN A 7 48.18 10.56 -5.69
CA ASN A 7 47.05 11.18 -4.99
C ASN A 7 45.71 11.04 -5.75
N ALA A 8 45.76 10.93 -7.08
CA ALA A 8 44.55 10.77 -7.89
C ALA A 8 43.91 9.39 -7.74
N ALA A 9 44.74 8.34 -7.56
CA ALA A 9 44.25 6.97 -7.38
C ALA A 9 43.51 6.78 -6.04
N PHE A 10 44.03 7.36 -4.95
CA PHE A 10 43.36 7.29 -3.64
C PHE A 10 42.02 8.04 -3.61
N LEU A 11 41.93 9.19 -4.27
CA LEU A 11 40.68 9.95 -4.34
C LEU A 11 39.60 9.21 -5.14
N ALA A 12 40.00 8.56 -6.25
CA ALA A 12 39.08 7.78 -7.08
C ALA A 12 38.56 6.53 -6.34
N ILE A 13 39.39 5.85 -5.56
CA ILE A 13 38.98 4.69 -4.76
C ILE A 13 38.01 5.09 -3.64
N ALA A 14 38.25 6.23 -2.98
CA ALA A 14 37.34 6.76 -1.96
C ALA A 14 35.97 7.17 -2.54
N LEU A 15 35.95 7.75 -3.74
CA LEU A 15 34.72 8.09 -4.46
C LEU A 15 33.92 6.86 -4.89
N VAL A 16 34.58 5.77 -5.31
CA VAL A 16 33.92 4.50 -5.64
C VAL A 16 33.35 3.82 -4.39
N LEU A 17 34.06 3.87 -3.26
CA LEU A 17 33.57 3.27 -2.00
C LEU A 17 32.38 4.03 -1.40
N LEU A 18 32.35 5.37 -1.51
CA LEU A 18 31.20 6.19 -1.10
C LEU A 18 29.99 6.02 -2.03
N ALA A 19 30.20 5.75 -3.32
CA ALA A 19 29.12 5.48 -4.26
C ALA A 19 28.50 4.07 -4.11
N LEU A 20 29.21 3.14 -3.46
CA LEU A 20 28.74 1.78 -3.22
C LEU A 20 28.02 1.59 -1.87
N SER A 21 28.16 2.55 -0.94
CA SER A 21 27.51 2.48 0.39
C SER A 21 26.01 2.82 0.39
N ASP A 22 25.49 3.47 -0.65
CA ASP A 22 24.05 3.82 -0.74
C ASP A 22 23.20 2.77 -1.46
N ALA A 23 23.82 1.72 -2.01
CA ALA A 23 23.09 0.66 -2.72
C ALA A 23 22.70 -0.52 -1.82
N TRP A 24 23.18 -0.57 -0.57
CA TRP A 24 23.11 -1.75 0.30
C TRP A 24 22.52 -1.41 1.68
N ALA A 25 21.25 -1.03 1.69
CA ALA A 25 20.33 -1.19 2.82
C ALA A 25 18.94 -0.74 2.36
N GLN A 26 18.27 -1.53 1.51
CA GLN A 26 16.81 -1.48 1.50
C GLN A 26 16.40 -2.15 2.83
N PRO A 27 15.88 -1.42 3.83
CA PRO A 27 15.36 -2.06 5.03
C PRO A 27 14.34 -3.13 4.61
N GLU A 28 14.37 -4.26 5.30
CA GLU A 28 13.51 -5.40 5.03
C GLU A 28 12.04 -4.97 4.88
N ASN A 29 11.38 -5.61 3.91
CA ASN A 29 10.17 -5.19 3.20
C ASN A 29 8.95 -4.97 4.12
N ASN A 30 8.84 -3.82 4.78
CA ASN A 30 7.56 -3.39 5.32
C ASN A 30 6.62 -3.01 4.15
N PRO A 31 5.54 -3.76 3.90
CA PRO A 31 4.66 -3.49 2.76
C PRO A 31 3.88 -2.18 2.89
N TRP A 32 3.82 -1.58 4.09
CA TRP A 32 3.15 -0.30 4.35
C TRP A 32 4.07 0.92 4.27
N GLU A 33 5.39 0.75 4.32
CA GLU A 33 6.32 1.88 4.19
C GLU A 33 6.17 2.69 2.89
N PRO A 34 5.93 2.08 1.71
CA PRO A 34 5.64 2.82 0.49
C PRO A 34 4.21 3.36 0.40
N SER A 35 3.45 3.46 1.52
CA SER A 35 2.03 3.81 1.52
C SER A 35 1.75 5.14 0.79
N PRO A 36 1.00 5.11 -0.33
CA PRO A 36 0.68 6.32 -1.08
C PRO A 36 -0.47 7.12 -0.45
N VAL A 37 -0.95 6.76 0.74
CA VAL A 37 -2.06 7.48 1.40
C VAL A 37 -1.72 8.95 1.61
N GLY A 38 -2.63 9.81 1.12
CA GLY A 38 -2.47 11.26 1.09
C GLY A 38 -1.83 11.81 -0.18
N THR A 39 -1.32 10.97 -1.07
CA THR A 39 -0.86 11.41 -2.40
C THR A 39 -2.06 11.69 -3.30
N CYS A 40 -1.90 12.62 -4.23
CA CYS A 40 -2.97 13.01 -5.15
C CYS A 40 -2.44 13.20 -6.56
N VAL A 41 -3.27 12.81 -7.53
CA VAL A 41 -3.05 13.04 -8.96
C VAL A 41 -4.03 14.11 -9.44
N LYS A 42 -3.55 15.03 -10.29
CA LYS A 42 -4.35 16.17 -10.79
C LYS A 42 -5.40 15.76 -11.82
N ASP A 43 -5.08 14.75 -12.63
CA ASP A 43 -5.94 14.20 -13.67
C ASP A 43 -6.04 12.68 -13.48
N PHE A 44 -7.01 12.27 -12.67
CA PHE A 44 -7.20 10.88 -12.27
C PHE A 44 -7.57 9.98 -13.46
N GLU A 45 -8.38 10.48 -14.39
CA GLU A 45 -8.76 9.70 -15.58
C GLU A 45 -7.54 9.41 -16.45
N ARG A 46 -6.72 10.44 -16.75
CA ARG A 46 -5.50 10.25 -17.52
C ARG A 46 -4.49 9.37 -16.77
N TYR A 47 -4.38 9.52 -15.45
CA TYR A 47 -3.53 8.67 -14.63
C TYR A 47 -3.92 7.20 -14.75
N LEU A 48 -5.22 6.87 -14.60
CA LEU A 48 -5.69 5.48 -14.72
C LEU A 48 -5.43 4.88 -16.11
N ILE A 49 -5.55 5.68 -17.18
CA ILE A 49 -5.22 5.24 -18.54
C ILE A 49 -3.73 4.87 -18.62
N GLY A 50 -2.85 5.77 -18.17
CA GLY A 50 -1.41 5.55 -18.19
C GLY A 50 -0.96 4.37 -17.32
N GLU A 51 -1.60 4.14 -16.17
CA GLU A 51 -1.31 2.97 -15.34
C GLU A 51 -1.80 1.67 -15.98
N ARG A 52 -2.95 1.67 -16.66
CA ARG A 52 -3.43 0.50 -17.39
C ARG A 52 -2.54 0.14 -18.58
N GLU A 53 -1.98 1.13 -19.27
CA GLU A 53 -1.02 0.91 -20.37
C GLU A 53 0.29 0.28 -19.88
N LYS A 54 0.69 0.54 -18.63
CA LYS A 54 1.90 -0.04 -18.03
C LYS A 54 1.64 -1.38 -17.34
N ASN A 55 0.45 -1.55 -16.78
CA ASN A 55 0.05 -2.70 -16.00
C ASN A 55 -1.24 -3.25 -16.59
N GLU A 56 -1.08 -4.22 -17.49
CA GLU A 56 -2.19 -4.86 -18.22
C GLU A 56 -3.22 -5.51 -17.28
N GLU A 57 -2.83 -5.79 -16.02
CA GLU A 57 -3.65 -6.43 -15.00
C GLU A 57 -4.32 -5.44 -14.03
N LEU A 58 -4.18 -4.13 -14.26
CA LEU A 58 -4.80 -3.10 -13.43
C LEU A 58 -6.34 -3.18 -13.51
N VAL A 59 -6.98 -3.58 -12.40
CA VAL A 59 -8.44 -3.62 -12.28
C VAL A 59 -8.93 -2.36 -11.57
N VAL A 60 -9.77 -1.57 -12.25
CA VAL A 60 -10.40 -0.39 -11.67
C VAL A 60 -11.86 -0.69 -11.39
N TYR A 61 -12.22 -0.85 -10.12
CA TYR A 61 -13.59 -1.04 -9.68
C TYR A 61 -14.18 0.27 -9.18
N ARG A 62 -15.26 0.71 -9.82
CA ARG A 62 -16.04 1.87 -9.35
C ARG A 62 -17.12 1.38 -8.40
N GLU A 63 -17.02 1.75 -7.14
CA GLU A 63 -18.12 1.57 -6.19
C GLU A 63 -19.19 2.62 -6.49
N ARG A 64 -20.17 2.28 -7.34
CA ARG A 64 -21.28 3.17 -7.69
C ARG A 64 -22.29 3.22 -6.55
N THR A 65 -22.07 4.10 -5.59
CA THR A 65 -23.17 4.56 -4.72
C THR A 65 -23.89 5.74 -5.40
N LYS A 66 -25.22 5.72 -5.43
CA LYS A 66 -26.04 6.89 -5.79
C LYS A 66 -25.97 7.91 -4.65
N ILE A 67 -24.79 8.50 -4.42
CA ILE A 67 -24.64 9.64 -3.51
C ILE A 67 -25.23 10.83 -4.27
N LYS A 68 -26.29 11.45 -3.72
CA LYS A 68 -26.93 12.64 -4.32
C LYS A 68 -25.98 13.83 -4.50
N SER A 69 -24.77 13.80 -3.92
CA SER A 69 -23.72 14.78 -4.16
C SER A 69 -22.83 14.32 -5.32
N GLU A 70 -23.09 14.80 -6.52
CA GLU A 70 -22.29 14.51 -7.73
C GLU A 70 -20.81 14.98 -7.65
N GLN A 71 -20.38 15.58 -6.55
CA GLN A 71 -19.06 16.20 -6.37
C GLN A 71 -17.97 15.28 -5.80
N LYS A 72 -18.31 14.16 -5.15
CA LYS A 72 -17.32 13.23 -4.56
C LYS A 72 -17.60 11.81 -4.99
N LYS A 73 -16.56 11.10 -5.45
CA LYS A 73 -16.65 9.71 -5.93
C LYS A 73 -15.52 8.90 -5.32
N TYR A 74 -15.80 7.64 -5.00
CA TYR A 74 -14.78 6.71 -4.52
C TYR A 74 -14.50 5.64 -5.58
N PHE A 75 -13.22 5.34 -5.78
CA PHE A 75 -12.77 4.35 -6.77
C PHE A 75 -11.77 3.41 -6.13
N TRP A 76 -12.06 2.11 -6.23
CA TRP A 76 -11.11 1.07 -5.94
C TRP A 76 -10.22 0.86 -7.16
N VAL A 77 -8.91 0.91 -6.93
CA VAL A 77 -7.90 0.57 -7.93
C VAL A 77 -7.11 -0.60 -7.36
N TRP A 78 -7.10 -1.69 -8.08
CA TRP A 78 -6.41 -2.92 -7.71
C TRP A 78 -5.23 -3.05 -8.66
N ASP A 79 -4.02 -2.95 -8.09
CA ASP A 79 -2.83 -3.33 -8.82
C ASP A 79 -2.80 -4.85 -8.88
N GLY A 80 -2.93 -5.36 -10.10
CA GLY A 80 -3.10 -6.77 -10.38
C GLY A 80 -1.81 -7.57 -10.37
N THR A 81 -0.64 -7.01 -10.03
CA THR A 81 0.66 -7.72 -10.13
C THR A 81 0.52 -9.21 -9.80
N PRO A 82 0.64 -10.11 -10.80
CA PRO A 82 0.05 -11.44 -10.71
C PRO A 82 0.85 -12.28 -9.74
N SER A 83 0.12 -13.05 -8.94
CA SER A 83 0.52 -14.26 -8.21
C SER A 83 0.87 -14.18 -6.74
N ARG A 84 1.17 -13.04 -6.10
CA ARG A 84 1.54 -13.07 -4.66
C ARG A 84 0.99 -12.03 -3.69
N ASN A 85 0.63 -10.80 -4.09
CA ASN A 85 0.18 -9.79 -3.10
C ASN A 85 -0.68 -8.69 -3.77
N PRO A 86 -1.99 -8.87 -3.96
CA PRO A 86 -2.83 -7.84 -4.55
C PRO A 86 -2.81 -6.58 -3.68
N SER A 87 -2.53 -5.43 -4.29
CA SER A 87 -2.56 -4.13 -3.61
C SER A 87 -3.85 -3.40 -3.92
N ARG A 88 -4.60 -3.03 -2.87
CA ARG A 88 -5.87 -2.32 -3.00
C ARG A 88 -5.71 -0.87 -2.57
N LEU A 89 -6.07 0.04 -3.47
CA LEU A 89 -6.08 1.48 -3.25
C LEU A 89 -7.49 2.01 -3.34
N LEU A 90 -7.90 2.81 -2.36
CA LEU A 90 -9.14 3.58 -2.44
C LEU A 90 -8.79 5.04 -2.74
N TYR A 91 -9.36 5.56 -3.83
CA TYR A 91 -9.24 6.96 -4.20
C TYR A 91 -10.51 7.73 -3.85
N GLU A 92 -10.38 8.90 -3.22
CA GLU A 92 -11.40 9.94 -3.24
C GLU A 92 -11.16 10.85 -4.45
N VAL A 93 -12.15 10.99 -5.32
CA VAL A 93 -12.10 11.80 -6.53
C VAL A 93 -13.05 12.98 -6.43
N ARG A 94 -12.51 14.18 -6.66
CA ARG A 94 -13.23 15.47 -6.69
C ARG A 94 -12.90 16.19 -8.00
N GLY A 95 -13.88 16.29 -8.89
CA GLY A 95 -13.63 16.77 -10.26
C GLY A 95 -12.62 15.86 -10.97
N LYS A 96 -11.49 16.42 -11.42
CA LYS A 96 -10.40 15.66 -12.06
C LYS A 96 -9.34 15.13 -11.07
N ARG A 97 -9.31 15.64 -9.84
CA ARG A 97 -8.28 15.28 -8.86
C ARG A 97 -8.69 14.00 -8.12
N GLY A 98 -7.79 13.02 -8.05
CA GLY A 98 -7.95 11.80 -7.25
C GLY A 98 -6.88 11.75 -6.16
N CYS A 99 -7.26 11.42 -4.92
CA CYS A 99 -6.34 11.28 -3.80
C CYS A 99 -6.49 9.90 -3.17
N VAL A 100 -5.37 9.23 -2.86
CA VAL A 100 -5.41 7.95 -2.14
C VAL A 100 -5.80 8.20 -0.69
N ILE A 101 -6.88 7.58 -0.25
CA ILE A 101 -7.39 7.68 1.12
C ILE A 101 -7.22 6.40 1.92
N LEU A 102 -7.00 5.25 1.26
CA LEU A 102 -6.70 3.97 1.89
C LEU A 102 -5.76 3.17 0.99
N PHE A 103 -4.80 2.50 1.60
CA PHE A 103 -3.88 1.56 0.96
C PHE A 103 -3.84 0.29 1.79
N MET A 104 -4.12 -0.84 1.14
CA MET A 104 -4.08 -2.15 1.77
C MET A 104 -3.23 -3.06 0.88
N PRO A 105 -1.93 -3.18 1.17
CA PRO A 105 -1.09 -4.17 0.50
C PRO A 105 -1.51 -5.59 0.92
N CYS A 106 -1.25 -6.56 0.05
CA CYS A 106 -1.46 -7.99 0.34
C CYS A 106 -2.91 -8.35 0.71
N ALA A 107 -3.88 -7.60 0.20
CA ALA A 107 -5.28 -7.67 0.64
C ALA A 107 -6.12 -8.56 -0.27
N ASP A 108 -6.42 -9.78 0.19
CA ASP A 108 -7.26 -10.74 -0.56
C ASP A 108 -8.75 -10.55 -0.31
N ALA A 109 -9.14 -10.26 0.93
CA ALA A 109 -10.51 -9.90 1.30
C ALA A 109 -10.53 -8.57 2.05
N THR A 110 -11.60 -7.80 1.88
CA THR A 110 -11.79 -6.52 2.57
C THR A 110 -13.26 -6.39 2.98
N ASP A 111 -13.52 -6.10 4.26
CA ASP A 111 -14.85 -5.73 4.74
C ASP A 111 -15.03 -4.20 4.64
N PHE A 112 -15.07 -3.71 3.41
CA PHE A 112 -15.40 -2.31 3.14
C PHE A 112 -16.86 -2.21 2.73
N LYS A 113 -17.66 -1.51 3.53
CA LYS A 113 -19.06 -1.20 3.21
C LYS A 113 -19.33 0.26 3.51
N MET A 114 -19.74 1.00 2.48
CA MET A 114 -20.18 2.38 2.64
C MET A 114 -21.36 2.47 3.60
N GLY A 115 -21.30 3.44 4.51
CA GLY A 115 -22.42 3.74 5.40
C GLY A 115 -23.59 4.42 4.69
N GLY A 116 -24.71 4.56 5.40
CA GLY A 116 -25.87 5.29 4.91
C GLY A 116 -25.51 6.70 4.43
N GLY A 117 -26.04 7.11 3.28
CA GLY A 117 -25.74 8.42 2.69
C GLY A 117 -24.37 8.53 2.01
N GLY A 118 -23.61 7.43 1.88
CA GLY A 118 -22.31 7.42 1.22
C GLY A 118 -21.17 7.91 2.11
N SER A 119 -21.31 7.81 3.44
CA SER A 119 -20.21 8.03 4.35
C SER A 119 -19.20 6.88 4.27
N LEU A 120 -17.90 7.20 4.38
CA LEU A 120 -16.87 6.18 4.55
C LEU A 120 -17.09 5.44 5.88
N PRO A 121 -16.82 4.13 5.93
CA PRO A 121 -16.88 3.39 7.18
C PRO A 121 -15.85 3.93 8.18
N ALA A 122 -16.16 3.87 9.48
CA ALA A 122 -15.23 4.32 10.51
C ALA A 122 -14.05 3.36 10.68
N VAL A 123 -14.26 2.09 10.36
CA VAL A 123 -13.32 0.98 10.49
C VAL A 123 -13.35 0.19 9.20
N VAL A 124 -12.18 -0.19 8.70
CA VAL A 124 -12.05 -1.14 7.58
C VAL A 124 -11.11 -2.23 8.00
N THR A 125 -11.51 -3.48 7.75
CA THR A 125 -10.65 -4.64 7.95
C THR A 125 -10.31 -5.26 6.61
N SER A 126 -9.10 -5.80 6.51
CA SER A 126 -8.67 -6.61 5.38
C SER A 126 -8.02 -7.88 5.90
N GLU A 127 -8.21 -8.98 5.18
CA GLU A 127 -7.66 -10.28 5.53
C GLU A 127 -6.87 -10.82 4.34
N THR A 128 -5.68 -11.36 4.63
CA THR A 128 -4.82 -12.02 3.64
C THR A 128 -5.24 -13.46 3.42
N GLN A 129 -4.85 -14.02 2.29
CA GLN A 129 -5.06 -15.43 1.98
C GLN A 129 -4.36 -16.28 3.05
N PRO A 130 -5.02 -17.33 3.57
CA PRO A 130 -4.39 -18.22 4.52
C PRO A 130 -3.18 -18.92 3.89
N LEU A 131 -2.00 -18.75 4.47
CA LEU A 131 -0.77 -19.45 4.05
C LEU A 131 -0.47 -20.62 4.98
N PRO A 132 0.11 -21.73 4.46
CA PRO A 132 0.62 -22.80 5.31
C PRO A 132 1.66 -22.26 6.30
N ASN A 133 1.56 -22.66 7.56
CA ASN A 133 2.51 -22.29 8.61
C ASN A 133 3.43 -23.47 8.99
N SER A 134 4.54 -23.16 9.66
CA SER A 134 5.56 -24.13 10.08
C SER A 134 5.08 -25.20 11.07
N LEU A 135 3.88 -25.02 11.65
CA LEU A 135 3.27 -25.92 12.64
C LEU A 135 2.17 -26.83 12.04
N GLY A 136 2.00 -26.83 10.71
CA GLY A 136 1.06 -27.73 10.04
C GLY A 136 -0.39 -27.24 9.98
N GLY A 137 -0.61 -25.92 9.98
CA GLY A 137 -1.93 -25.29 9.78
C GLY A 137 -1.90 -24.14 8.77
N TYR A 138 -3.01 -23.42 8.64
CA TYR A 138 -3.09 -22.19 7.86
C TYR A 138 -3.11 -20.98 8.80
N ALA A 139 -2.48 -19.88 8.37
CA ALA A 139 -2.55 -18.59 9.05
C ALA A 139 -2.96 -17.48 8.09
N SER A 140 -3.90 -16.63 8.49
CA SER A 140 -4.23 -15.37 7.81
C SER A 140 -3.89 -14.19 8.71
N ILE A 141 -3.55 -13.06 8.10
CA ILE A 141 -3.34 -11.80 8.82
C ILE A 141 -4.56 -10.92 8.56
N VAL A 142 -5.19 -10.46 9.64
CA VAL A 142 -6.22 -9.44 9.60
C VAL A 142 -5.63 -8.11 10.01
N VAL A 143 -5.89 -7.09 9.21
CA VAL A 143 -5.37 -5.74 9.40
C VAL A 143 -6.55 -4.78 9.51
N THR A 144 -6.50 -3.87 10.48
CA THR A 144 -7.60 -2.95 10.79
C THR A 144 -7.13 -1.50 10.67
N TYR A 145 -7.91 -0.69 9.95
CA TYR A 145 -7.67 0.74 9.77
C TYR A 145 -8.84 1.55 10.35
N PHE A 146 -8.53 2.64 11.03
CA PHE A 146 -9.53 3.65 11.42
C PHE A 146 -9.52 4.83 10.47
N PHE A 147 -10.71 5.33 10.16
CA PHE A 147 -10.88 6.54 9.38
C PHE A 147 -10.67 7.77 10.25
N ASP A 148 -9.66 8.58 9.93
CA ASP A 148 -9.46 9.89 10.55
C ASP A 148 -10.34 10.92 9.85
N LYS A 149 -11.39 11.36 10.55
CA LYS A 149 -12.33 12.38 10.05
C LYS A 149 -11.70 13.76 9.84
N ASN A 150 -10.66 14.09 10.59
CA ASN A 150 -9.98 15.38 10.48
C ASN A 150 -9.10 15.42 9.23
N LEU A 151 -8.45 14.30 8.91
CA LEU A 151 -7.62 14.16 7.72
C LEU A 151 -8.40 13.73 6.48
N GLY A 152 -9.60 13.17 6.65
CA GLY A 152 -10.43 12.64 5.58
C GLY A 152 -9.85 11.38 4.92
N ARG A 153 -9.07 10.59 5.66
CA ARG A 153 -8.36 9.40 5.15
C ARG A 153 -8.11 8.39 6.27
N TYR A 154 -7.77 7.16 5.90
CA TYR A 154 -7.31 6.14 6.83
C TYR A 154 -5.83 6.34 7.17
N GLY A 155 -5.36 5.64 8.21
CA GLY A 155 -3.94 5.57 8.56
C GLY A 155 -3.07 5.06 7.41
N ARG A 156 -1.82 5.53 7.35
CA ARG A 156 -0.81 5.02 6.38
C ARG A 156 -0.42 3.57 6.65
N VAL A 157 -0.41 3.23 7.94
CA VAL A 157 -0.15 1.90 8.51
C VAL A 157 -1.44 1.49 9.24
N PRO A 158 -1.77 0.17 9.31
CA PRO A 158 -2.92 -0.28 10.08
C PRO A 158 -2.74 0.08 11.55
N SER A 159 -3.87 0.22 12.24
CA SER A 159 -3.88 0.50 13.67
C SER A 159 -3.81 -0.76 14.52
N PHE A 160 -4.29 -1.89 13.99
CA PHE A 160 -4.23 -3.20 14.64
C PHE A 160 -3.99 -4.29 13.61
N CYS A 161 -3.22 -5.31 13.99
CA CYS A 161 -3.01 -6.52 13.22
C CYS A 161 -3.19 -7.76 14.08
N GLU A 162 -3.85 -8.76 13.52
CA GLU A 162 -4.13 -10.03 14.18
C GLU A 162 -3.71 -11.18 13.27
N ARG A 163 -3.08 -12.20 13.84
CA ARG A 163 -2.81 -13.46 13.18
C ARG A 163 -3.88 -14.46 13.59
N LYS A 164 -4.69 -14.90 12.62
CA LYS A 164 -5.66 -15.98 12.80
C LYS A 164 -5.02 -17.30 12.42
N THR A 165 -5.14 -18.30 13.27
CA THR A 165 -4.69 -19.67 13.03
C THR A 165 -5.78 -20.66 13.44
N ASN A 166 -5.58 -21.94 13.15
CA ASN A 166 -6.46 -23.00 13.67
C ASN A 166 -6.52 -23.04 15.22
N ALA A 167 -5.50 -22.52 15.91
CA ALA A 167 -5.43 -22.50 17.37
C ALA A 167 -6.13 -21.28 18.01
N GLY A 168 -6.49 -20.27 17.22
CA GLY A 168 -7.09 -19.03 17.70
C GLY A 168 -6.53 -17.78 17.04
N VAL A 169 -6.80 -16.63 17.66
CA VAL A 169 -6.42 -15.29 17.20
C VAL A 169 -5.40 -14.70 18.16
N ALA A 170 -4.31 -14.15 17.64
CA ALA A 170 -3.31 -13.43 18.42
C ALA A 170 -3.04 -12.05 17.81
N GLU A 171 -2.96 -11.02 18.64
CA GLU A 171 -2.45 -9.72 18.22
C GLU A 171 -0.98 -9.83 17.83
N VAL A 172 -0.59 -9.17 16.74
CA VAL A 172 0.78 -9.15 16.23
C VAL A 172 1.17 -7.72 15.88
N ASP A 173 2.48 -7.44 15.93
CA ASP A 173 3.00 -6.20 15.38
C ASP A 173 2.67 -6.14 13.88
N CYS A 174 1.98 -5.09 13.46
CA CYS A 174 1.68 -4.86 12.06
C CYS A 174 2.96 -4.87 11.21
N MET A 175 4.02 -4.23 11.68
CA MET A 175 5.23 -4.05 10.86
C MET A 175 5.92 -5.38 10.52
N GLY A 176 5.90 -6.34 11.44
CA GLY A 176 6.43 -7.70 11.25
C GLY A 176 5.37 -8.76 10.93
N ALA A 177 4.12 -8.37 10.61
CA ALA A 177 3.03 -9.34 10.45
C ALA A 177 3.21 -10.26 9.23
N PHE A 178 4.02 -9.82 8.25
CA PHE A 178 4.23 -10.47 6.96
C PHE A 178 5.63 -11.08 6.78
N GLU A 179 6.45 -11.10 7.84
CA GLU A 179 7.73 -11.82 7.92
C GLU A 179 7.51 -13.30 8.31
#